data_AF-A0A265UPK7-F1
#
_entry.id   AF-A0A265UPK7-F1
#
_cell.length_a   1.000
_cell.length_b   1.000
_cell.length_c   1.000
_cell.angle_alpha   90.00
_cell.angle_beta   90.00
_cell.angle_gamma   90.00
#
_symmetry.space_group_name_H-M   'P 1'
#
loop_
_entity.id
_entity.type
_entity.pdbx_description
1 polymer ?
#
loop_
_entity_poly.entity_id
_entity_poly.type
_entity_poly.pdbx_seq_one_letter_code
_entity_poly.pdbx_strand_id
1 'polypeptide(L)'
;MFATTSMYSQARTELNFGIIGANYEIPVSDDITIAPFAGTNLDLDWLTLGVKANYYFDNLFDLTDDAWDVYGGAGAGYAFYNGDGNDDNDLDIGLHVGGRWFWNDKWGIYLEFGGGNTQGATGGLGLTVKL
;
A
#
# COMPACT_ATOMS: atom_id res chain seq x y z
N MET A 1 22.82 -14.90 29.34
CA MET A 1 21.35 -14.79 29.25
C MET A 1 21.09 -13.85 28.08
N PHE A 2 20.84 -14.39 26.88
CA PHE A 2 20.55 -13.57 25.71
C PHE A 2 19.08 -13.19 25.78
N ALA A 3 18.79 -11.90 25.91
CA ALA A 3 17.44 -11.39 25.79
C ALA A 3 16.98 -11.62 24.35
N THR A 4 16.05 -12.56 24.15
CA THR A 4 15.29 -12.66 22.92
C THR A 4 14.36 -11.45 22.89
N THR A 5 14.80 -10.36 22.26
CA THR A 5 13.87 -9.32 21.81
C THR A 5 13.01 -9.98 20.75
N SER A 6 11.81 -10.41 21.14
CA SER A 6 10.74 -10.69 20.19
C SER A 6 10.49 -9.41 19.41
N MET A 7 11.20 -9.23 18.31
CA MET A 7 10.97 -8.12 17.39
C MET A 7 9.61 -8.40 16.76
N TYR A 8 8.59 -7.73 17.26
CA TYR A 8 7.32 -7.62 16.56
C TYR A 8 7.60 -6.82 15.28
N SER A 9 8.05 -7.51 14.23
CA SER A 9 8.16 -6.94 12.88
C SER A 9 6.74 -6.54 12.46
N GLN A 10 6.47 -5.24 12.42
CA GLN A 10 5.20 -4.66 11.97
C GLN A 10 5.10 -4.76 10.46
N ALA A 11 6.23 -4.55 9.78
CA ALA A 11 6.38 -4.85 8.38
C ALA A 11 6.17 -6.35 8.15
N ARG A 12 5.16 -6.69 7.35
CA ARG A 12 4.78 -8.06 7.00
C ARG A 12 4.60 -8.17 5.51
N THR A 13 4.65 -9.42 5.04
CA THR A 13 4.30 -9.73 3.66
C THR A 13 2.79 -9.75 3.56
N GLU A 14 2.23 -8.81 2.80
CA GLU A 14 0.79 -8.63 2.68
C GLU A 14 0.42 -8.44 1.21
N LEU A 15 -0.74 -8.95 0.83
CA LEU A 15 -1.28 -8.76 -0.50
C LEU A 15 -2.54 -7.92 -0.40
N ASN A 16 -2.46 -6.71 -0.94
CA ASN A 16 -3.53 -5.73 -0.88
C ASN A 16 -4.23 -5.67 -2.24
N PHE A 17 -5.55 -5.87 -2.22
CA PHE A 17 -6.45 -5.78 -3.36
C PHE A 17 -7.33 -4.55 -3.22
N GLY A 18 -6.98 -3.49 -3.94
CA GLY A 18 -7.83 -2.32 -4.12
C GLY A 18 -8.85 -2.53 -5.22
N ILE A 19 -9.85 -1.64 -5.27
CA ILE A 19 -10.92 -1.66 -6.28
C ILE A 19 -10.37 -1.62 -7.72
N ILE A 20 -9.24 -0.96 -7.90
CA ILE A 20 -8.65 -0.58 -9.18
C ILE A 20 -7.20 -1.04 -9.29
N GLY A 21 -6.76 -1.99 -8.46
CA GLY A 21 -5.40 -2.51 -8.54
C GLY A 21 -5.02 -3.40 -7.39
N ALA A 22 -3.87 -4.03 -7.51
CA ALA A 22 -3.28 -4.85 -6.46
C ALA A 22 -1.87 -4.37 -6.17
N ASN A 23 -1.45 -4.52 -4.92
CA ASN A 23 -0.08 -4.28 -4.51
C ASN A 23 0.38 -5.39 -3.57
N TYR A 24 1.66 -5.72 -3.67
CA TYR A 24 2.28 -6.79 -2.91
C TYR A 24 3.35 -6.21 -2.02
N GLU A 25 3.15 -6.25 -0.71
CA GLU A 25 4.05 -5.67 0.27
C GLU A 25 5.16 -6.63 0.66
N ILE A 26 6.37 -6.09 0.65
CA ILE A 26 7.59 -6.80 1.00
C ILE A 26 8.23 -6.06 2.16
N PRO A 27 8.36 -6.69 3.34
CA PRO A 27 9.06 -6.10 4.46
C PRO A 27 10.56 -5.99 4.14
N VAL A 28 11.10 -4.78 4.23
CA VAL A 28 12.53 -4.51 4.02
C VAL A 28 13.25 -4.07 5.29
N SER A 29 12.49 -3.60 6.29
CA SER A 29 12.94 -3.26 7.62
C SER A 29 11.83 -3.58 8.62
N ASP A 30 12.08 -3.42 9.92
CA ASP A 30 11.12 -3.77 10.97
C ASP A 30 9.80 -2.97 10.85
N ASP A 31 9.89 -1.71 10.42
CA ASP A 31 8.76 -0.77 10.28
C ASP A 31 8.57 -0.28 8.82
N ILE A 32 9.33 -0.81 7.84
CA ILE A 32 9.27 -0.36 6.44
C ILE A 32 8.94 -1.52 5.51
N THR A 33 7.92 -1.33 4.66
CA THR A 33 7.62 -2.21 3.53
C THR A 33 7.80 -1.47 2.21
N ILE A 34 8.12 -2.24 1.17
CA ILE A 34 8.08 -1.78 -0.23
C ILE A 34 7.04 -2.61 -0.96
N ALA A 35 6.16 -1.93 -1.69
CA ALA A 35 5.04 -2.53 -2.39
C ALA A 35 5.07 -2.17 -3.89
N PRO A 36 5.53 -3.05 -4.79
CA PRO A 36 5.14 -2.94 -6.18
C PRO A 36 3.61 -2.94 -6.30
N PHE A 37 3.08 -2.00 -7.08
CA PHE A 37 1.65 -1.90 -7.37
C PHE A 37 1.39 -1.90 -8.88
N ALA A 38 0.28 -2.53 -9.24
CA ALA A 38 -0.25 -2.51 -10.58
C ALA A 38 -1.76 -2.29 -10.51
N GLY A 39 -2.26 -1.33 -11.27
CA GLY A 39 -3.66 -0.96 -11.23
C GLY A 39 -4.14 -0.43 -12.58
N THR A 40 -5.44 -0.25 -12.68
CA THR A 40 -6.10 0.28 -13.86
C THR A 40 -7.29 1.12 -13.46
N ASN A 41 -7.71 2.07 -14.29
CA ASN A 41 -8.94 2.81 -14.00
C ASN A 41 -10.18 1.93 -14.25
N LEU A 42 -11.34 2.33 -13.72
CA LEU A 42 -12.62 1.62 -13.89
C LEU A 42 -12.99 1.38 -15.37
N ASP A 43 -12.54 2.27 -16.26
CA ASP A 43 -12.76 2.20 -17.70
C ASP A 43 -11.69 1.38 -18.45
N LEU A 44 -10.68 0.83 -17.76
CA LEU A 44 -9.56 0.04 -18.32
C LEU A 44 -8.63 0.77 -19.30
N ASP A 45 -8.84 2.06 -19.54
CA ASP A 45 -8.05 2.84 -20.50
C ASP A 45 -6.64 3.20 -20.02
N TRP A 46 -6.40 3.11 -18.70
CA TRP A 46 -5.15 3.48 -18.06
C TRP A 46 -4.58 2.28 -17.32
N LEU A 47 -3.33 1.92 -17.61
CA LEU A 47 -2.57 0.94 -16.84
C LEU A 47 -1.53 1.67 -16.01
N THR A 48 -1.64 1.60 -14.69
CA THR A 48 -0.67 2.19 -13.78
C THR A 48 0.23 1.12 -13.20
N LEU A 49 1.54 1.32 -13.30
CA LEU A 49 2.54 0.48 -12.65
C LEU A 49 3.41 1.36 -11.79
N GLY A 50 3.75 0.92 -10.59
CA GLY A 50 4.62 1.69 -9.74
C GLY A 50 5.07 0.94 -8.49
N VAL A 51 5.64 1.70 -7.58
CA VAL A 51 6.14 1.21 -6.30
C VAL A 51 5.75 2.17 -5.20
N LYS A 52 5.38 1.63 -4.06
CA LYS A 52 5.10 2.36 -2.82
C LYS A 52 6.08 1.93 -1.74
N ALA A 53 6.44 2.85 -0.87
CA ALA A 53 7.16 2.55 0.36
C ALA A 53 6.28 2.99 1.52
N ASN A 54 5.98 2.07 2.44
CA ASN A 54 5.12 2.30 3.59
C ASN A 54 5.94 2.22 4.87
N TYR A 55 5.73 3.18 5.75
CA TYR A 55 6.28 3.21 7.10
C TYR A 55 5.13 3.05 8.10
N TYR A 56 5.25 2.10 9.02
CA TYR A 56 4.22 1.81 10.02
C TYR A 56 4.47 2.64 11.28
N PHE A 57 3.44 3.34 11.74
CA PHE A 57 3.51 4.25 12.89
C PHE A 57 2.93 3.63 14.17
N ASP A 58 2.64 2.34 14.20
CA ASP A 58 1.95 1.70 15.33
C ASP A 58 2.77 1.76 16.63
N ASN A 59 4.10 1.75 16.49
CA ASN A 59 5.03 2.00 17.60
C ASN A 59 4.88 3.41 18.24
N LEU A 60 4.36 4.40 17.51
CA LEU A 60 4.18 5.77 18.00
C LEU A 60 2.86 5.96 18.77
N PHE A 61 1.86 5.12 18.50
CA PHE A 61 0.53 5.22 19.09
C PHE A 61 0.24 4.20 20.20
N ASP A 62 1.22 3.33 20.53
CA ASP A 62 1.06 2.27 21.55
C ASP A 62 -0.18 1.39 21.26
N LEU A 63 -0.51 1.25 19.97
CA LEU A 63 -1.60 0.41 19.48
C LEU A 63 -1.23 -1.04 19.76
N THR A 64 -1.72 -1.54 20.89
CA THR A 64 -1.47 -2.89 21.41
C THR A 64 -2.41 -3.94 20.80
N ASP A 65 -3.33 -3.49 19.95
CA ASP A 65 -4.24 -4.35 19.19
C ASP A 65 -3.64 -4.65 17.82
N ASP A 66 -3.19 -5.89 17.60
CA ASP A 66 -2.81 -6.46 16.28
C ASP A 66 -3.92 -6.35 15.21
N ALA A 67 -5.08 -5.81 15.56
CA ALA A 67 -6.21 -5.61 14.68
C ALA A 67 -6.06 -4.34 13.83
N TRP A 68 -5.38 -3.29 14.28
CA TRP A 68 -5.31 -2.01 13.55
C TRP A 68 -3.87 -1.58 13.31
N ASP A 69 -3.51 -1.39 12.04
CA ASP A 69 -2.19 -0.88 11.65
C ASP A 69 -2.35 0.44 10.90
N VAL A 70 -1.62 1.47 11.30
CA VAL A 70 -1.61 2.80 10.66
C VAL A 70 -0.25 3.03 10.03
N TYR A 71 -0.26 3.31 8.73
CA TYR A 71 0.95 3.51 7.96
C TYR A 71 0.88 4.79 7.14
N GLY A 72 2.04 5.30 6.77
CA GLY A 72 2.16 6.39 5.82
C GLY A 72 3.43 6.24 5.02
N GLY A 73 3.40 6.76 3.80
CA GLY A 73 4.34 6.37 2.80
C GLY A 73 4.41 7.34 1.64
N ALA A 74 5.30 6.99 0.72
CA ALA A 74 5.45 7.67 -0.56
C ALA A 74 5.36 6.63 -1.67
N GLY A 75 4.71 6.99 -2.76
CA GLY A 75 4.57 6.19 -3.95
C GLY A 75 5.08 6.93 -5.17
N ALA A 76 5.64 6.17 -6.11
CA ALA A 76 5.94 6.65 -7.44
C ALA A 76 5.33 5.67 -8.45
N GLY A 77 4.62 6.22 -9.43
CA GLY A 77 3.89 5.45 -10.41
C GLY A 77 4.01 6.02 -11.80
N TYR A 78 3.89 5.16 -12.79
CA TYR A 78 3.83 5.51 -14.19
C TYR A 78 2.52 4.99 -14.77
N ALA A 79 1.72 5.91 -15.30
CA ALA A 79 0.47 5.56 -15.94
C ALA A 79 0.67 5.52 -17.46
N PHE A 80 0.43 4.34 -18.03
CA PHE A 80 0.41 4.10 -19.47
C PHE A 80 -1.03 4.29 -19.95
N TYR A 81 -1.22 5.25 -20.86
CA TYR A 81 -2.48 5.38 -21.57
C TYR A 81 -2.55 4.34 -22.69
N ASN A 82 -3.62 3.54 -22.72
CA ASN A 82 -3.85 2.51 -23.73
C ASN A 82 -5.12 2.79 -24.56
N GLY A 83 -5.62 4.03 -24.54
CA GLY A 83 -6.74 4.48 -25.37
C GLY A 83 -6.31 5.00 -26.75
N ASP A 84 -7.28 5.27 -27.62
CA ASP A 84 -7.11 5.66 -29.04
C ASP A 84 -6.70 7.14 -29.22
N GLY A 85 -5.98 7.70 -28.24
CA GLY A 85 -5.67 9.12 -28.08
C GLY A 85 -4.16 9.42 -28.03
N ASN A 86 -3.82 10.71 -28.05
CA ASN A 86 -2.46 11.22 -28.14
C ASN A 86 -2.02 11.83 -26.79
N ASP A 87 -2.29 11.12 -25.70
CA ASP A 87 -1.95 11.57 -24.34
C ASP A 87 -0.53 11.15 -23.96
N ASP A 88 0.22 12.09 -23.39
CA ASP A 88 1.59 11.89 -22.95
C ASP A 88 1.62 10.99 -21.70
N ASN A 89 2.61 10.11 -21.64
CA ASN A 89 2.79 9.23 -20.49
C ASN A 89 3.30 10.03 -19.28
N ASP A 90 2.60 9.92 -18.15
CA ASP A 90 2.87 10.72 -16.97
C ASP A 90 3.47 9.88 -15.82
N LEU A 91 4.56 10.42 -15.26
CA LEU A 91 5.18 9.91 -14.03
C LEU A 91 4.68 10.74 -12.85
N ASP A 92 4.11 10.07 -11.86
CA ASP A 92 3.67 10.67 -10.61
C ASP A 92 4.58 10.27 -9.47
N ILE A 93 4.75 11.19 -8.52
CA ILE A 93 5.24 10.87 -7.18
C ILE A 93 4.30 11.53 -6.21
N GLY A 94 3.93 10.80 -5.16
CA GLY A 94 3.06 11.34 -4.15
C GLY A 94 3.22 10.68 -2.80
N LEU A 95 2.50 11.24 -1.83
CA LEU A 95 2.48 10.77 -0.47
C LEU A 95 1.11 10.20 -0.16
N HIS A 96 1.08 9.19 0.69
CA HIS A 96 -0.15 8.55 1.13
C HIS A 96 -0.06 8.16 2.60
N VAL A 97 -1.22 8.05 3.21
CA VAL A 97 -1.42 7.60 4.59
C VAL A 97 -2.58 6.64 4.58
N GLY A 98 -2.47 5.51 5.26
CA GLY A 98 -3.50 4.50 5.28
C GLY A 98 -3.65 3.85 6.64
N GLY A 99 -4.81 3.26 6.85
CA GLY A 99 -5.11 2.41 7.98
C GLY A 99 -5.56 1.04 7.49
N ARG A 100 -5.17 0.01 8.21
CA ARG A 100 -5.59 -1.39 8.03
C ARG A 100 -6.33 -1.84 9.26
N TRP A 101 -7.34 -2.65 9.01
CA TRP A 101 -8.06 -3.35 10.05
C TRP A 101 -8.21 -4.83 9.72
N PHE A 102 -7.56 -5.67 10.51
CA PHE A 102 -7.65 -7.12 10.44
C PHE A 102 -8.78 -7.60 11.35
N TRP A 103 -9.79 -8.23 10.76
CA TRP A 103 -10.86 -8.88 11.51
C TRP A 103 -10.55 -10.36 11.80
N ASN A 104 -9.52 -10.92 11.16
CA ASN A 104 -8.98 -12.27 11.39
C ASN A 104 -7.48 -12.27 11.12
N ASP A 105 -6.77 -13.33 11.55
CA ASP A 105 -5.31 -13.52 11.34
C ASP A 105 -4.86 -13.54 9.87
N LYS A 106 -5.79 -13.60 8.92
CA LYS A 106 -5.53 -13.70 7.48
C LYS A 106 -6.10 -12.55 6.67
N TRP A 107 -7.22 -11.97 7.08
CA TRP A 107 -7.97 -11.04 6.26
C TRP A 107 -8.21 -9.74 7.00
N GLY A 108 -7.96 -8.65 6.29
CA GLY A 108 -8.23 -7.30 6.74
C GLY A 108 -8.79 -6.45 5.63
N ILE A 109 -9.27 -5.27 6.00
CA ILE A 109 -9.56 -4.19 5.08
C ILE A 109 -8.42 -3.19 5.20
N TYR A 110 -8.11 -2.51 4.11
CA TYR A 110 -7.25 -1.34 4.16
C TYR A 110 -7.95 -0.16 3.53
N LEU A 111 -7.58 1.02 4.00
CA LEU A 111 -8.10 2.28 3.54
C LEU A 111 -6.93 3.25 3.47
N GLU A 112 -6.65 3.74 2.27
CA GLU A 112 -5.53 4.61 1.97
C GLU A 112 -6.04 5.95 1.44
N PHE A 113 -5.38 7.02 1.86
CA PHE A 113 -5.58 8.38 1.39
C PHE A 113 -4.24 8.97 0.98
N GLY A 114 -4.11 9.41 -0.26
CA GLY A 114 -2.88 10.00 -0.75
C GLY A 114 -3.11 10.88 -1.95
N GLY A 115 -2.16 11.77 -2.19
CA GLY A 115 -2.18 12.71 -3.30
C GLY A 115 -1.28 12.24 -4.43
N GLY A 116 -1.79 12.28 -5.65
CA GLY A 116 -1.07 11.90 -6.88
C GLY A 116 -2.06 11.54 -7.98
N ASN A 117 -2.08 12.29 -9.09
CA ASN A 117 -3.13 12.15 -10.13
C ASN A 117 -2.98 10.84 -10.90
N THR A 118 -1.73 10.47 -11.21
CA THR A 118 -1.41 9.26 -11.99
C THR A 118 -1.14 8.05 -11.13
N GLN A 119 -1.24 8.17 -9.81
CA GLN A 119 -1.17 7.00 -8.93
C GLN A 119 -2.45 6.19 -8.92
N GLY A 120 -3.61 6.77 -9.29
CA GLY A 120 -4.90 6.09 -9.42
C GLY A 120 -5.44 5.42 -8.15
N ALA A 121 -4.58 5.03 -7.22
CA ALA A 121 -4.74 4.00 -6.21
C ALA A 121 -4.10 4.43 -4.87
N THR A 122 -3.81 5.71 -4.70
CA THR A 122 -3.37 6.28 -3.41
C THR A 122 -4.53 6.72 -2.53
N GLY A 123 -5.72 6.93 -3.11
CA GLY A 123 -6.98 7.05 -2.39
C GLY A 123 -7.85 5.83 -2.67
N GLY A 124 -8.00 4.90 -1.73
CA GLY A 124 -8.74 3.68 -2.00
C GLY A 124 -9.03 2.83 -0.78
N LEU A 125 -10.21 2.18 -0.82
CA LEU A 125 -10.57 1.07 0.06
C LEU A 125 -10.22 -0.23 -0.65
N GLY A 126 -9.73 -1.22 0.09
CA GLY A 126 -9.54 -2.56 -0.43
C GLY A 126 -9.48 -3.62 0.66
N LEU A 127 -9.23 -4.85 0.22
CA LEU A 127 -9.00 -5.99 1.09
C LEU A 127 -7.50 -6.24 1.18
N THR A 128 -7.03 -6.62 2.36
CA THR A 128 -5.66 -7.05 2.58
C THR A 128 -5.63 -8.48 3.08
N VAL A 129 -4.66 -9.25 2.60
CA VAL A 129 -4.43 -10.63 2.99
C VAL A 129 -3.02 -10.77 3.54
N LYS A 130 -2.95 -11.23 4.77
CA LYS A 130 -1.68 -11.57 5.44
C LYS A 130 -1.21 -12.94 4.96
N LEU A 131 0.03 -13.00 4.47
CA LEU A 131 0.65 -14.19 3.87
C LEU A 131 1.58 -14.93 4.85
#